data_AF-A0A4R3YEE4-F1
#
_entry.id   AF-A0A4R3YEE4-F1
#
_cell.length_a   1.000
_cell.length_b   1.000
_cell.length_c   1.000
_cell.angle_alpha   90.00
_cell.angle_beta   90.00
_cell.angle_gamma   90.00
#
_symmetry.space_group_name_H-M   'P 1'
#
loop_
_entity.id
_entity.type
_entity.pdbx_description
1 polymer ?
#
loop_
_entity_poly.entity_id
_entity_poly.type
_entity_poly.pdbx_seq_one_letter_code
_entity_poly.pdbx_strand_id
1 'polypeptide(L)'
;MKMKLLVAATMFAVAGQAAAAIAPGSSGNGELFLSVYDSVALTSYTRDLGIDMNTFNASGSNAGYSLSFAGDSLLASAFGSLATNSNLLWNVAALDSTVNPGNSFVGMQFLSTTNASLATVKTQTNTNLAGFATVDGYVNAVNAGATDFVTNNSSTAASADGSSYFGNSFGNNWNKKAVFDSTAAVGSSLNFFALTPSDNSGLHKATVTQFGNADGAATWTLASNGTLSYVSPAPSAVPVPAAVWLLGSGLIGMVGVARRKVK
;
A
#
# COMPACT_ATOMS: atom_id res chain seq x y z
N MET A 1 7.03 -27.08 -24.19
CA MET A 1 6.69 -25.76 -24.77
C MET A 1 5.90 -24.99 -23.71
N LYS A 2 6.48 -23.95 -23.08
CA LYS A 2 5.79 -23.15 -22.06
C LYS A 2 5.09 -21.99 -22.76
N MET A 3 3.76 -22.06 -22.86
CA MET A 3 2.93 -20.99 -23.43
C MET A 3 2.99 -19.80 -22.46
N LYS A 4 3.54 -18.67 -22.88
CA LYS A 4 3.58 -17.44 -22.07
C LYS A 4 2.33 -16.63 -22.38
N LEU A 5 1.46 -16.52 -21.37
CA LEU A 5 0.20 -15.78 -21.42
C LEU A 5 0.50 -14.28 -21.46
N LEU A 6 -0.11 -13.57 -22.41
CA LEU A 6 -0.12 -12.10 -22.45
C LEU A 6 -1.11 -11.64 -21.37
N VAL A 7 -0.64 -11.22 -20.20
CA VAL A 7 -1.50 -10.73 -19.12
C VAL A 7 -1.84 -9.27 -19.41
N ALA A 8 -3.10 -8.99 -19.75
CA ALA A 8 -3.62 -7.64 -19.82
C ALA A 8 -3.73 -7.07 -18.39
N ALA A 9 -3.15 -5.89 -18.15
CA ALA A 9 -3.27 -5.20 -16.87
C ALA A 9 -4.73 -4.75 -16.67
N THR A 10 -5.44 -5.40 -15.75
CA THR A 10 -6.78 -4.99 -15.33
C THR A 10 -6.65 -3.95 -14.23
N MET A 11 -6.95 -2.69 -14.54
CA MET A 11 -7.12 -1.65 -13.52
C MET A 11 -8.49 -1.86 -12.84
N PHE A 12 -8.49 -2.14 -11.54
CA PHE A 12 -9.72 -2.12 -10.75
C PHE A 12 -9.98 -0.69 -10.30
N ALA A 13 -11.00 -0.05 -10.88
CA ALA A 13 -11.55 1.16 -10.32
C ALA A 13 -12.39 0.77 -9.09
N VAL A 14 -11.98 1.18 -7.90
CA VAL A 14 -12.77 1.02 -6.68
C VAL A 14 -13.92 2.03 -6.76
N ALA A 15 -15.08 1.61 -7.29
CA ALA A 15 -16.26 2.44 -7.41
C ALA A 15 -17.16 2.28 -6.16
N GLY A 16 -17.45 3.39 -5.48
CA GLY A 16 -18.51 3.49 -4.48
C GLY A 16 -18.30 2.62 -3.25
N GLN A 17 -17.36 3.00 -2.37
CA GLN A 17 -17.25 2.37 -1.06
C GLN A 17 -18.42 2.82 -0.20
N ALA A 18 -19.13 1.86 0.39
CA ALA A 18 -20.14 2.16 1.39
C ALA A 18 -19.42 2.78 2.61
N ALA A 19 -19.77 4.03 2.90
CA ALA A 19 -19.50 4.80 4.10
C ALA A 19 -19.37 3.98 5.39
N ALA A 20 -18.16 3.52 5.74
CA ALA A 20 -17.91 2.77 6.96
C ALA A 20 -16.73 3.37 7.72
N ALA A 21 -16.75 3.20 9.04
CA ALA A 21 -15.61 3.55 9.87
C ALA A 21 -14.42 2.63 9.55
N ILE A 22 -13.19 3.15 9.68
CA ILE A 22 -11.96 2.39 9.44
C ILE A 22 -12.00 1.10 10.28
N ALA A 23 -11.98 -0.08 9.67
CA ALA A 23 -11.85 -1.35 10.36
C ALA A 23 -10.53 -1.37 11.15
N PRO A 24 -10.59 -1.37 12.51
CA PRO A 24 -9.39 -1.29 13.33
C PRO A 24 -8.64 -2.63 13.34
N GLY A 25 -7.39 -2.62 13.81
CA GLY A 25 -6.59 -3.84 13.93
C GLY A 25 -7.15 -4.84 14.92
N SER A 26 -7.93 -4.40 15.90
CA SER A 26 -8.65 -5.28 16.83
C SER A 26 -9.70 -6.17 16.17
N SER A 27 -10.04 -5.93 14.90
CA SER A 27 -10.92 -6.80 14.10
C SER A 27 -10.24 -8.10 13.62
N GLY A 28 -8.91 -8.19 13.65
CA GLY A 28 -8.16 -9.31 13.08
C GLY A 28 -7.93 -9.21 11.57
N ASN A 29 -8.48 -8.18 10.92
CA ASN A 29 -8.31 -7.93 9.49
C ASN A 29 -8.62 -6.46 9.20
N GLY A 30 -7.86 -5.56 9.82
CA GLY A 30 -8.06 -4.12 9.63
C GLY A 30 -7.87 -3.73 8.17
N GLU A 31 -8.35 -2.55 7.82
CA GLU A 31 -8.31 -2.06 6.44
C GLU A 31 -7.20 -1.05 6.20
N LEU A 32 -6.86 -0.92 4.92
CA LEU A 32 -5.89 0.05 4.47
C LEU A 32 -6.45 1.46 4.64
N PHE A 33 -5.66 2.35 5.23
CA PHE A 33 -5.94 3.78 5.29
C PHE A 33 -4.74 4.60 4.87
N LEU A 34 -5.02 5.76 4.28
CA LEU A 34 -4.07 6.82 3.96
C LEU A 34 -4.06 7.81 5.13
N SER A 35 -2.88 8.21 5.58
CA SER A 35 -2.72 9.41 6.40
C SER A 35 -1.85 10.43 5.68
N VAL A 36 -2.23 11.71 5.74
CA VAL A 36 -1.46 12.86 5.27
C VAL A 36 -1.38 13.85 6.41
N TYR A 37 -0.21 14.39 6.71
CA TYR A 37 -0.08 15.38 7.78
C TYR A 37 0.89 16.50 7.42
N ASP A 38 0.58 17.69 7.93
CA ASP A 38 1.45 18.85 7.91
C ASP A 38 2.18 18.93 9.24
N SER A 39 3.50 18.72 9.19
CA SER A 39 4.36 18.75 10.38
C SER A 39 4.47 20.13 11.05
N VAL A 40 4.12 21.20 10.35
CA VAL A 40 4.22 22.59 10.83
C VAL A 40 2.85 23.13 11.23
N ALA A 41 1.84 22.93 10.39
CA ALA A 41 0.46 23.36 10.68
C ALA A 41 -0.26 22.43 11.67
N LEU A 42 0.38 21.32 12.06
CA LEU A 42 -0.12 20.36 13.05
C LEU A 42 -1.53 19.86 12.76
N THR A 43 -1.79 19.61 11.48
CA THR A 43 -3.07 19.12 10.96
C THR A 43 -2.83 17.84 10.17
N SER A 44 -3.69 16.84 10.36
CA SER A 44 -3.67 15.60 9.61
C SER A 44 -5.02 15.32 8.96
N TYR A 45 -4.96 14.58 7.86
CA TYR A 45 -6.08 14.00 7.14
C TYR A 45 -5.92 12.49 7.15
N THR A 46 -7.02 11.76 7.31
CA THR A 46 -7.04 10.30 7.23
C THR A 46 -8.14 9.89 6.28
N ARG A 47 -7.90 8.86 5.46
CA ARG A 47 -8.89 8.29 4.54
C ARG A 47 -8.89 6.79 4.61
N ASP A 48 -10.06 6.20 4.79
CA ASP A 48 -10.28 4.78 4.58
C ASP A 48 -10.24 4.45 3.07
N LEU A 49 -9.42 3.46 2.72
CA LEU A 49 -9.27 2.94 1.36
C LEU A 49 -10.19 1.73 1.09
N GLY A 50 -10.91 1.23 2.09
CA GLY A 50 -11.94 0.18 2.06
C GLY A 50 -11.48 -1.15 1.47
N ILE A 51 -10.18 -1.42 1.59
CA ILE A 51 -9.57 -2.69 1.23
C ILE A 51 -9.03 -3.28 2.52
N ASP A 52 -9.57 -4.43 2.93
CA ASP A 52 -9.06 -5.16 4.08
C ASP A 52 -7.69 -5.78 3.79
N MET A 53 -6.91 -5.99 4.85
CA MET A 53 -5.54 -6.47 4.78
C MET A 53 -5.43 -7.84 4.08
N ASN A 54 -6.34 -8.77 4.34
CA ASN A 54 -6.35 -10.09 3.71
C ASN A 54 -6.60 -10.01 2.20
N THR A 55 -7.57 -9.20 1.77
CA THR A 55 -7.84 -8.91 0.36
C THR A 55 -6.60 -8.31 -0.31
N PHE A 56 -5.96 -7.35 0.35
CA PHE A 56 -4.73 -6.75 -0.18
C PHE A 56 -3.58 -7.77 -0.25
N ASN A 57 -3.33 -8.55 0.80
CA ASN A 57 -2.26 -9.56 0.82
C ASN A 57 -2.39 -10.60 -0.30
N ALA A 58 -3.61 -10.99 -0.63
CA ALA A 58 -3.88 -11.96 -1.68
C ALA A 58 -3.53 -11.45 -3.09
N SER A 59 -3.50 -10.13 -3.29
CA SER A 59 -3.42 -9.53 -4.63
C SER A 59 -2.27 -8.53 -4.82
N GLY A 60 -1.77 -7.91 -3.76
CA GLY A 60 -0.85 -6.77 -3.80
C GLY A 60 0.45 -7.06 -4.54
N SER A 61 0.92 -8.31 -4.54
CA SER A 61 2.13 -8.73 -5.26
C SER A 61 1.86 -9.29 -6.66
N ASN A 62 0.60 -9.42 -7.09
CA ASN A 62 0.27 -9.91 -8.43
C ASN A 62 0.77 -8.94 -9.50
N ALA A 63 1.32 -9.49 -10.58
CA ALA A 63 1.84 -8.71 -11.70
C ALA A 63 0.76 -7.78 -12.28
N GLY A 64 1.06 -6.48 -12.36
CA GLY A 64 0.15 -5.46 -12.89
C GLY A 64 -1.07 -5.14 -12.02
N TYR A 65 -1.16 -5.69 -10.80
CA TYR A 65 -2.19 -5.27 -9.84
C TYR A 65 -2.03 -3.80 -9.52
N SER A 66 -3.12 -3.05 -9.64
CA SER A 66 -3.13 -1.61 -9.42
C SER A 66 -4.42 -1.14 -8.78
N LEU A 67 -4.28 -0.12 -7.95
CA LEU A 67 -5.38 0.59 -7.29
C LEU A 67 -5.23 2.08 -7.58
N SER A 68 -6.36 2.77 -7.74
CA SER A 68 -6.37 4.22 -7.93
C SER A 68 -7.55 4.84 -7.20
N PHE A 69 -7.25 5.79 -6.33
CA PHE A 69 -8.22 6.55 -5.56
C PHE A 69 -8.16 8.00 -6.01
N ALA A 70 -9.27 8.51 -6.52
CA ALA A 70 -9.39 9.91 -6.92
C ALA A 70 -9.09 10.85 -5.74
N GLY A 71 -8.60 12.06 -6.04
CA GLY A 71 -8.36 13.08 -5.02
C GLY A 71 -9.63 13.38 -4.22
N ASP A 72 -9.46 13.62 -2.93
CA ASP A 72 -10.55 13.95 -2.01
C ASP A 72 -10.66 15.46 -1.83
N SER A 73 -11.89 15.99 -1.88
CA SER A 73 -12.17 17.40 -1.64
C SER A 73 -11.77 17.83 -0.23
N LEU A 74 -11.91 16.97 0.78
CA LEU A 74 -11.52 17.26 2.16
C LEU A 74 -10.00 17.39 2.30
N LEU A 75 -9.24 16.54 1.59
CA LEU A 75 -7.78 16.64 1.55
C LEU A 75 -7.35 17.98 0.95
N ALA A 76 -7.97 18.36 -0.18
CA ALA A 76 -7.70 19.63 -0.84
C ALA A 76 -8.10 20.83 0.03
N SER A 77 -9.23 20.76 0.75
CA SER A 77 -9.64 21.84 1.66
C SER A 77 -8.76 21.95 2.89
N ALA A 78 -8.24 20.83 3.41
CA ALA A 78 -7.40 20.81 4.60
C ALA A 78 -6.03 21.46 4.38
N PHE A 79 -5.43 21.28 3.19
CA PHE A 79 -4.05 21.69 2.94
C PHE A 79 -3.88 22.65 1.75
N GLY A 80 -4.95 22.96 1.03
CA GLY A 80 -4.90 23.75 -0.20
C GLY A 80 -4.11 23.04 -1.30
N SER A 81 -3.09 23.70 -1.83
CA SER A 81 -2.24 23.14 -2.89
C SER A 81 -1.22 22.15 -2.32
N LEU A 82 -1.52 20.86 -2.47
CA LEU A 82 -0.61 19.74 -2.14
C LEU A 82 0.75 19.86 -2.86
N ALA A 83 0.77 20.39 -4.09
CA ALA A 83 1.98 20.51 -4.90
C ALA A 83 3.03 21.47 -4.32
N THR A 84 2.59 22.48 -3.57
CA THR A 84 3.45 23.56 -3.07
C THR A 84 3.69 23.48 -1.56
N ASN A 85 2.98 22.61 -0.85
CA ASN A 85 3.18 22.43 0.58
C ASN A 85 4.25 21.37 0.85
N SER A 86 5.49 21.84 1.05
CA SER A 86 6.65 20.98 1.34
C SER A 86 6.64 20.32 2.72
N ASN A 87 5.72 20.72 3.61
CA ASN A 87 5.63 20.18 4.96
C ASN A 87 4.76 18.93 5.03
N LEU A 88 4.08 18.59 3.93
CA LEU A 88 3.18 17.44 3.85
C LEU A 88 3.96 16.15 3.70
N LEU A 89 3.68 15.25 4.64
CA LEU A 89 4.17 13.90 4.66
C LEU A 89 2.96 12.95 4.66
N TRP A 90 3.11 11.79 4.04
CA TRP A 90 2.02 10.83 3.93
C TRP A 90 2.51 9.39 4.07
N ASN A 91 1.61 8.50 4.49
CA ASN A 91 1.83 7.05 4.52
C ASN A 91 0.54 6.28 4.19
N VAL A 92 0.68 4.99 3.90
CA VAL A 92 -0.43 4.04 3.87
C VAL A 92 -0.12 2.92 4.84
N ALA A 93 -1.11 2.50 5.62
CA ALA A 93 -0.97 1.45 6.62
C ALA A 93 -2.24 0.61 6.77
N ALA A 94 -2.08 -0.58 7.34
CA ALA A 94 -3.17 -1.42 7.86
C ALA A 94 -2.68 -2.17 9.09
N LEU A 95 -3.60 -2.58 9.97
CA LEU A 95 -3.28 -3.25 11.23
C LEU A 95 -4.10 -4.52 11.41
N ASP A 96 -3.49 -5.49 12.05
CA ASP A 96 -4.11 -6.58 12.77
C ASP A 96 -3.33 -6.74 14.09
N SER A 97 -3.99 -6.36 15.17
CA SER A 97 -3.45 -6.40 16.53
C SER A 97 -3.90 -7.64 17.30
N THR A 98 -4.59 -8.57 16.64
CA THR A 98 -5.07 -9.79 17.28
C THR A 98 -3.94 -10.79 17.46
N VAL A 99 -3.92 -11.44 18.62
CA VAL A 99 -2.94 -12.49 18.94
C VAL A 99 -3.64 -13.85 18.96
N ASN A 100 -2.93 -14.87 18.50
CA ASN A 100 -3.36 -16.24 18.63
C ASN A 100 -3.49 -16.59 20.13
N PRO A 101 -4.55 -17.28 20.56
CA PRO A 101 -4.72 -17.69 21.95
C PRO A 101 -3.47 -18.37 22.52
N GLY A 102 -3.04 -17.94 23.71
CA GLY A 102 -1.84 -18.46 24.37
C GLY A 102 -0.51 -17.88 23.87
N ASN A 103 -0.52 -16.93 22.93
CA ASN A 103 0.67 -16.23 22.45
C ASN A 103 0.68 -14.78 22.93
N SER A 104 1.89 -14.22 23.01
CA SER A 104 2.15 -12.82 23.31
C SER A 104 2.31 -11.98 22.04
N PHE A 105 2.74 -12.58 20.94
CA PHE A 105 3.00 -11.86 19.68
C PHE A 105 2.37 -12.50 18.44
N VAL A 106 2.42 -13.83 18.33
CA VAL A 106 1.99 -14.54 17.11
C VAL A 106 0.50 -14.31 16.86
N GLY A 107 0.13 -14.03 15.61
CA GLY A 107 -1.24 -13.70 15.20
C GLY A 107 -1.30 -12.33 14.52
N MET A 108 -0.52 -11.37 15.02
CA MET A 108 -0.55 -9.99 14.51
C MET A 108 0.08 -9.85 13.12
N GLN A 109 -0.39 -8.85 12.38
CA GLN A 109 0.20 -8.43 11.13
C GLN A 109 0.02 -6.92 10.94
N PHE A 110 1.02 -6.27 10.35
CA PHE A 110 0.96 -4.85 10.04
C PHE A 110 1.43 -4.62 8.62
N LEU A 111 0.72 -3.77 7.89
CA LEU A 111 1.16 -3.28 6.59
C LEU A 111 1.62 -1.83 6.74
N SER A 112 2.76 -1.49 6.15
CA SER A 112 3.28 -0.12 6.20
C SER A 112 4.02 0.25 4.93
N THR A 113 3.86 1.50 4.53
CA THR A 113 4.78 2.15 3.60
C THR A 113 6.11 2.45 4.28
N THR A 114 7.21 2.47 3.51
CA THR A 114 8.51 3.06 3.86
C THR A 114 9.47 3.05 2.66
N ASN A 115 10.46 3.96 2.63
CA ASN A 115 11.61 3.91 1.72
C ASN A 115 12.91 3.46 2.41
N ALA A 116 12.85 3.01 3.66
CA ALA A 116 13.97 2.31 4.28
C ALA A 116 14.30 1.03 3.50
N SER A 117 15.58 0.65 3.49
CA SER A 117 16.00 -0.59 2.81
C SER A 117 15.34 -1.82 3.46
N LEU A 118 15.08 -2.87 2.67
CA LEU A 118 14.56 -4.14 3.21
C LEU A 118 15.44 -4.69 4.35
N ALA A 119 16.76 -4.48 4.28
CA ALA A 119 17.68 -4.85 5.35
C ALA A 119 17.40 -4.10 6.66
N THR A 120 17.10 -2.80 6.58
CA THR A 120 16.71 -1.97 7.74
C THR A 120 15.39 -2.47 8.33
N VAL A 121 14.37 -2.66 7.49
CA VAL A 121 13.04 -3.11 7.95
C VAL A 121 13.13 -4.48 8.65
N LYS A 122 13.97 -5.39 8.14
CA LYS A 122 14.25 -6.71 8.76
C LYS A 122 14.92 -6.65 10.14
N THR A 123 15.35 -5.48 10.61
CA THR A 123 15.87 -5.33 11.98
C THR A 123 14.78 -5.09 13.03
N GLN A 124 13.51 -4.93 12.61
CA GLN A 124 12.35 -4.81 13.49
C GLN A 124 12.24 -6.03 14.41
N THR A 125 12.10 -5.82 15.72
CA THR A 125 11.90 -6.90 16.70
C THR A 125 10.42 -7.19 16.92
N ASN A 126 10.09 -8.40 17.37
CA ASN A 126 8.72 -8.80 17.70
C ASN A 126 8.11 -7.90 18.79
N THR A 127 8.86 -7.54 19.84
CA THR A 127 8.38 -6.61 20.88
C THR A 127 8.00 -5.24 20.31
N ASN A 128 8.85 -4.68 19.46
CA ASN A 128 8.56 -3.37 18.89
C ASN A 128 7.42 -3.46 17.87
N LEU A 129 7.36 -4.53 17.06
CA LEU A 129 6.27 -4.75 16.12
C LEU A 129 4.93 -4.89 16.83
N ALA A 130 4.86 -5.67 17.91
CA ALA A 130 3.66 -5.75 18.75
C ALA A 130 3.21 -4.38 19.29
N GLY A 131 4.17 -3.49 19.54
CA GLY A 131 3.89 -2.10 19.91
C GLY A 131 3.12 -1.30 18.84
N PHE A 132 3.09 -1.74 17.59
CA PHE A 132 2.31 -1.09 16.53
C PHE A 132 0.81 -1.14 16.82
N ALA A 133 0.35 -2.13 17.59
CA ALA A 133 -1.04 -2.21 18.05
C ALA A 133 -1.51 -0.95 18.80
N THR A 134 -0.60 -0.15 19.36
CA THR A 134 -0.96 1.14 19.99
C THR A 134 -1.57 2.15 19.00
N VAL A 135 -1.33 1.98 17.70
CA VAL A 135 -1.92 2.81 16.63
C VAL A 135 -3.41 2.48 16.43
N ASP A 136 -3.96 1.39 16.98
CA ASP A 136 -5.42 1.22 17.04
C ASP A 136 -6.10 2.38 17.79
N GLY A 137 -5.42 2.98 18.77
CA GLY A 137 -5.91 4.17 19.45
C GLY A 137 -6.11 5.36 18.52
N TYR A 138 -5.24 5.52 17.51
CA TYR A 138 -5.37 6.53 16.47
C TYR A 138 -6.56 6.23 15.56
N VAL A 139 -6.68 4.99 15.06
CA VAL A 139 -7.78 4.57 14.19
C VAL A 139 -9.14 4.75 14.89
N ASN A 140 -9.25 4.31 16.15
CA ASN A 140 -10.46 4.47 16.93
C ASN A 140 -10.81 5.95 17.17
N ALA A 141 -9.83 6.81 17.43
CA ALA A 141 -10.05 8.24 17.62
C ALA A 141 -10.46 8.94 16.31
N VAL A 142 -9.86 8.57 15.18
CA VAL A 142 -10.25 9.02 13.83
C VAL A 142 -11.70 8.65 13.54
N ASN A 143 -12.09 7.41 13.83
CA ASN A 143 -13.46 6.95 13.66
C ASN A 143 -14.44 7.66 14.60
N ALA A 144 -14.05 7.90 15.85
CA ALA A 144 -14.92 8.61 16.78
C ALA A 144 -15.12 10.10 16.41
N GLY A 145 -14.11 10.72 15.79
CA GLY A 145 -14.16 12.12 15.35
C GLY A 145 -14.74 12.34 13.96
N ALA A 146 -14.92 11.29 13.16
CA ALA A 146 -15.52 11.39 11.84
C ALA A 146 -17.03 11.64 11.96
N THR A 147 -17.48 12.81 11.50
CA THR A 147 -18.87 13.27 11.65
C THR A 147 -19.76 12.92 10.45
N ASP A 148 -19.19 12.45 9.35
CA ASP A 148 -19.92 12.12 8.14
C ASP A 148 -19.23 11.04 7.29
N PHE A 149 -19.40 9.78 7.70
CA PHE A 149 -18.97 8.65 6.88
C PHE A 149 -19.73 8.58 5.55
N VAL A 150 -20.95 9.14 5.48
CA VAL A 150 -21.89 9.02 4.35
C VAL A 150 -21.40 9.79 3.12
N THR A 151 -20.66 10.88 3.32
CA THR A 151 -20.26 11.78 2.22
C THR A 151 -18.78 11.67 1.84
N ASN A 152 -17.88 11.39 2.79
CA ASN A 152 -16.45 11.26 2.53
C ASN A 152 -15.84 10.23 3.49
N ASN A 153 -15.17 9.22 2.95
CA ASN A 153 -14.50 8.15 3.70
C ASN A 153 -13.22 8.66 4.41
N SER A 154 -13.25 9.90 4.90
CA SER A 154 -12.10 10.65 5.34
C SER A 154 -12.43 11.68 6.42
N SER A 155 -11.42 12.06 7.18
CA SER A 155 -11.54 13.04 8.25
C SER A 155 -10.27 13.87 8.39
N THR A 156 -10.37 14.95 9.16
CA THR A 156 -9.22 15.78 9.53
C THR A 156 -9.14 15.90 11.05
N ALA A 157 -7.93 16.11 11.56
CA ALA A 157 -7.67 16.33 12.97
C ALA A 157 -6.50 17.29 13.14
N ALA A 158 -6.61 18.21 14.09
CA ALA A 158 -5.52 19.07 14.54
C ALA A 158 -4.86 18.49 15.79
N SER A 159 -3.65 18.94 16.13
CA SER A 159 -2.95 18.47 17.34
C SER A 159 -3.75 18.64 18.65
N ALA A 160 -4.70 19.56 18.70
CA ALA A 160 -5.59 19.75 19.85
C ALA A 160 -6.61 18.62 20.02
N ASP A 161 -6.89 17.85 18.96
CA ASP A 161 -7.84 16.74 18.95
C ASP A 161 -7.24 15.44 19.53
N GLY A 162 -6.01 15.51 20.05
CA GLY A 162 -5.39 14.41 20.78
C GLY A 162 -5.02 13.25 19.86
N SER A 163 -5.55 12.06 20.13
CA SER A 163 -5.14 10.81 19.47
C SER A 163 -5.58 10.69 18.02
N SER A 164 -6.56 11.49 17.55
CA SER A 164 -6.97 11.51 16.14
C SER A 164 -5.96 12.26 15.25
N TYR A 165 -5.08 13.08 15.84
CA TYR A 165 -3.99 13.71 15.11
C TYR A 165 -2.85 12.73 14.88
N PHE A 166 -2.47 12.56 13.61
CA PHE A 166 -1.42 11.63 13.19
C PHE A 166 -0.14 11.80 14.01
N GLY A 167 0.35 13.03 14.20
CA GLY A 167 1.62 13.29 14.89
C GLY A 167 1.65 12.91 16.38
N ASN A 168 0.49 12.78 17.04
CA ASN A 168 0.42 12.43 18.46
C ASN A 168 0.40 10.92 18.72
N SER A 169 -0.13 10.12 17.77
CA SER A 169 -0.42 8.70 18.03
C SER A 169 0.12 7.74 16.99
N PHE A 170 0.23 8.13 15.72
CA PHE A 170 0.90 7.32 14.71
C PHE A 170 2.33 7.83 14.52
N GLY A 171 2.50 9.10 14.15
CA GLY A 171 3.78 9.68 13.80
C GLY A 171 4.44 8.99 12.61
N ASN A 172 5.60 9.50 12.20
CA ASN A 172 6.31 8.96 11.04
C ASN A 172 6.96 7.59 11.30
N ASN A 173 6.89 7.03 12.51
CA ASN A 173 7.61 5.82 12.89
C ASN A 173 6.79 4.90 13.82
N TRP A 174 5.48 4.83 13.61
CA TRP A 174 4.57 3.95 14.39
C TRP A 174 4.72 4.18 15.89
N ASN A 175 4.61 5.44 16.34
CA ASN A 175 4.76 5.88 17.71
C ASN A 175 6.09 5.46 18.33
N LYS A 176 7.17 5.68 17.57
CA LYS A 176 8.56 5.32 17.91
C LYS A 176 8.78 3.81 18.06
N LYS A 177 7.91 2.98 17.48
CA LYS A 177 8.03 1.52 17.50
C LYS A 177 8.69 0.99 16.23
N ALA A 178 8.57 1.68 15.10
CA ALA A 178 9.25 1.27 13.88
C ALA A 178 10.73 1.65 13.90
N VAL A 179 11.57 0.77 13.35
CA VAL A 179 12.99 1.06 13.06
C VAL A 179 13.18 1.88 11.78
N PHE A 180 12.09 2.37 11.18
CA PHE A 180 12.05 3.07 9.91
C PHE A 180 11.05 4.23 9.95
N ASP A 181 11.23 5.19 9.03
CA ASP A 181 10.23 6.21 8.72
C ASP A 181 9.22 5.63 7.72
N SER A 182 7.93 5.68 8.05
CA SER A 182 6.84 5.16 7.22
C SER A 182 6.31 6.16 6.19
N THR A 183 6.81 7.39 6.22
CA THR A 183 6.28 8.54 5.48
C THR A 183 7.21 9.01 4.36
N ALA A 184 6.66 9.76 3.41
CA ALA A 184 7.42 10.55 2.44
C ALA A 184 6.66 11.82 2.05
N ALA A 185 7.35 12.73 1.38
CA ALA A 185 6.73 13.93 0.81
C ALA A 185 5.69 13.57 -0.27
N VAL A 186 4.66 14.40 -0.41
CA VAL A 186 3.69 14.30 -1.52
C VAL A 186 4.43 14.35 -2.86
N GLY A 187 3.98 13.55 -3.82
CA GLY A 187 4.63 13.36 -5.12
C GLY A 187 5.74 12.31 -5.15
N SER A 188 6.17 11.81 -3.98
CA SER A 188 7.09 10.68 -3.90
C SER A 188 6.34 9.35 -3.96
N SER A 189 7.06 8.27 -4.29
CA SER A 189 6.57 6.90 -4.14
C SER A 189 7.17 6.26 -2.88
N LEU A 190 6.40 5.39 -2.22
CA LEU A 190 6.82 4.60 -1.07
C LEU A 190 6.68 3.11 -1.40
N ASN A 191 7.69 2.29 -1.04
CA ASN A 191 7.53 0.83 -1.06
C ASN A 191 6.53 0.41 0.03
N PHE A 192 5.99 -0.80 -0.10
CA PHE A 192 5.03 -1.37 0.85
C PHE A 192 5.52 -2.69 1.41
N PHE A 193 5.30 -2.92 2.71
CA PHE A 193 5.76 -4.11 3.42
C PHE A 193 4.67 -4.69 4.31
N ALA A 194 4.64 -6.02 4.39
CA ALA A 194 3.95 -6.76 5.44
C ALA A 194 4.96 -7.19 6.51
N LEU A 195 4.62 -6.96 7.77
CA LEU A 195 5.41 -7.33 8.94
C LEU A 195 4.57 -8.23 9.85
N THR A 196 5.11 -9.39 10.22
CA THR A 196 4.47 -10.32 11.18
C THR A 196 5.49 -10.78 12.23
N PRO A 197 5.10 -10.96 13.50
CA PRO A 197 5.99 -11.57 14.48
C PRO A 197 6.44 -12.96 14.02
N SER A 198 7.74 -13.25 14.13
CA SER A 198 8.30 -14.54 13.68
C SER A 198 7.91 -15.70 14.59
N ASP A 199 7.77 -15.41 15.89
CA ASP A 199 7.57 -16.36 16.98
C ASP A 199 7.20 -15.58 18.25
N ASN A 200 7.15 -16.27 19.40
CA ASN A 200 6.77 -15.68 20.67
C ASN A 200 7.90 -15.03 21.48
N SER A 201 9.14 -14.97 20.95
CA SER A 201 10.26 -14.27 21.55
C SER A 201 10.27 -12.80 21.13
N GLY A 202 10.22 -11.90 22.11
CA GLY A 202 10.22 -10.46 21.87
C GLY A 202 11.50 -9.90 21.24
N LEU A 203 12.63 -10.61 21.45
CA LEU A 203 13.96 -10.21 20.98
C LEU A 203 14.23 -10.65 19.53
N HIS A 204 13.53 -11.66 19.05
CA HIS A 204 13.67 -12.12 17.67
C HIS A 204 13.15 -11.07 16.69
N LYS A 205 13.64 -11.18 15.45
CA LYS A 205 13.28 -10.27 14.37
C LYS A 205 11.99 -10.70 13.72
N ALA A 206 11.14 -9.74 13.40
CA ALA A 206 9.91 -9.98 12.69
C ALA A 206 10.18 -10.56 11.29
N THR A 207 9.22 -11.34 10.80
CA THR A 207 9.16 -11.70 9.39
C THR A 207 8.72 -10.49 8.60
N VAL A 208 9.48 -10.13 7.57
CA VAL A 208 9.22 -8.96 6.72
C VAL A 208 9.16 -9.39 5.27
N THR A 209 8.04 -9.06 4.61
CA THR A 209 7.81 -9.31 3.19
C THR A 209 7.60 -7.97 2.50
N GLN A 210 8.42 -7.65 1.51
CA GLN A 210 8.19 -6.49 0.63
C GLN A 210 7.17 -6.89 -0.44
N PHE A 211 6.16 -6.06 -0.68
CA PHE A 211 5.26 -6.25 -1.80
C PHE A 211 5.97 -5.94 -3.11
N GLY A 212 5.70 -6.74 -4.12
CA GLY A 212 6.39 -6.71 -5.40
C GLY A 212 6.45 -8.09 -6.02
N ASN A 213 7.12 -8.18 -7.16
CA ASN A 213 7.29 -9.41 -7.90
C ASN A 213 8.68 -9.47 -8.55
N ALA A 214 8.87 -10.42 -9.46
CA ALA A 214 10.16 -10.62 -10.13
C ALA A 214 10.62 -9.39 -10.94
N ASP A 215 9.71 -8.49 -11.33
CA ASP A 215 9.99 -7.29 -12.11
C ASP A 215 10.24 -6.05 -11.23
N GLY A 216 10.04 -6.13 -9.91
CA GLY A 216 10.40 -5.07 -8.97
C GLY A 216 9.49 -4.95 -7.73
N ALA A 217 9.80 -3.97 -6.89
CA ALA A 217 8.98 -3.61 -5.74
C ALA A 217 7.68 -2.92 -6.18
N ALA A 218 6.60 -3.21 -5.48
CA ALA A 218 5.35 -2.49 -5.63
C ALA A 218 5.36 -1.22 -4.76
N THR A 219 4.70 -0.17 -5.24
CA THR A 219 4.76 1.14 -4.60
C THR A 219 3.41 1.82 -4.51
N TRP A 220 3.21 2.54 -3.42
CA TRP A 220 2.18 3.58 -3.30
C TRP A 220 2.72 4.92 -3.77
N THR A 221 1.89 5.75 -4.39
CA THR A 221 2.22 7.13 -4.76
C THR A 221 1.03 8.03 -4.48
N LEU A 222 1.22 9.07 -3.66
CA LEU A 222 0.27 10.18 -3.53
C LEU A 222 0.71 11.31 -4.45
N ALA A 223 0.02 11.49 -5.56
CA ALA A 223 0.30 12.55 -6.52
C ALA A 223 -0.11 13.93 -5.97
N SER A 224 0.49 14.99 -6.52
CA SER A 224 0.23 16.38 -6.11
C SER A 224 -1.19 16.88 -6.42
N ASN A 225 -1.97 16.15 -7.21
CA ASN A 225 -3.39 16.39 -7.43
C ASN A 225 -4.29 15.65 -6.41
N GLY A 226 -3.70 14.97 -5.41
CA GLY A 226 -4.40 14.20 -4.39
C GLY A 226 -4.76 12.78 -4.80
N THR A 227 -4.45 12.34 -6.03
CA THR A 227 -4.66 10.95 -6.44
C THR A 227 -3.69 10.03 -5.71
N LEU A 228 -4.22 9.06 -4.96
CA LEU A 228 -3.44 7.97 -4.39
C LEU A 228 -3.49 6.77 -5.32
N SER A 229 -2.35 6.17 -5.61
CA SER A 229 -2.26 4.96 -6.45
C SER A 229 -1.33 3.92 -5.85
N TYR A 230 -1.65 2.65 -6.09
CA TYR A 230 -0.78 1.51 -5.85
C TYR A 230 -0.47 0.84 -7.18
N VAL A 231 0.78 0.46 -7.40
CA VAL A 231 1.19 -0.28 -8.60
C VAL A 231 2.16 -1.39 -8.22
N SER A 232 1.79 -2.62 -8.55
CA SER A 232 2.69 -3.76 -8.65
C SER A 232 3.24 -3.85 -10.08
N PRO A 233 4.56 -3.97 -10.29
CA PRO A 233 5.16 -3.99 -11.62
C PRO A 233 4.50 -5.02 -12.54
N ALA A 234 4.27 -4.66 -13.79
CA ALA A 234 3.87 -5.60 -14.83
C ALA A 234 5.12 -6.19 -15.49
N PRO A 235 5.08 -7.46 -15.94
CA PRO A 235 6.19 -8.06 -16.66
C PRO A 235 6.54 -7.21 -17.87
N SER A 236 7.82 -6.91 -18.01
CA SER A 236 8.31 -6.24 -19.21
C SER A 236 7.97 -7.10 -20.43
N ALA A 237 7.34 -6.50 -21.45
CA ALA A 237 7.05 -7.21 -22.69
C ALA A 237 8.38 -7.62 -23.32
N VAL A 238 8.71 -8.91 -23.27
CA VAL A 238 9.91 -9.44 -23.93
C VAL A 238 9.68 -9.30 -25.44
N PRO A 239 10.49 -8.50 -26.16
CA PRO A 239 10.39 -8.42 -27.61
C PRO A 239 10.54 -9.83 -28.18
N VAL A 240 9.54 -10.29 -28.94
CA VAL A 240 9.61 -11.60 -29.59
C VAL A 240 10.88 -11.60 -30.45
N PRO A 241 11.79 -12.58 -30.29
CA PRO A 241 13.03 -12.60 -31.05
C PRO A 241 12.74 -12.46 -32.54
N ALA A 242 13.60 -11.75 -33.28
CA ALA A 242 13.50 -11.65 -34.74
C ALA A 242 13.35 -13.04 -35.41
N ALA A 243 13.84 -14.11 -34.76
CA ALA A 243 13.65 -15.49 -35.16
C ALA A 243 12.17 -15.92 -35.30
N VAL A 244 11.23 -15.38 -34.51
CA VAL A 244 9.79 -15.68 -34.67
C VAL A 244 9.23 -14.99 -35.92
N TRP A 245 9.69 -13.76 -36.19
CA TRP A 245 9.36 -13.04 -37.43
C TRP A 245 10.01 -13.67 -38.67
N LEU A 246 11.24 -14.18 -38.54
CA LEU A 246 11.96 -14.90 -39.59
C LEU A 246 11.37 -16.29 -39.83
N LEU A 247 10.93 -16.98 -38.78
CA LEU A 247 10.21 -18.25 -38.93
C LEU A 247 8.85 -18.03 -39.59
N GLY A 248 8.10 -17.01 -39.15
CA GLY A 248 6.82 -16.63 -39.76
C GLY A 248 6.94 -16.25 -41.23
N SER A 249 7.92 -15.39 -41.57
CA SER A 249 8.19 -15.02 -42.96
C SER A 249 8.78 -16.16 -43.78
N GLY A 250 9.61 -17.02 -43.18
CA GLY A 250 10.15 -18.23 -43.80
C GLY A 250 9.06 -19.24 -44.17
N LEU A 251 8.08 -19.47 -43.29
CA LEU A 251 6.93 -20.34 -43.57
C LEU A 251 6.04 -19.80 -44.70
N ILE A 252 5.74 -18.49 -44.68
CA ILE A 252 4.97 -17.84 -45.76
C ILE A 252 5.73 -17.92 -47.09
N GLY A 253 7.05 -17.70 -47.06
CA GLY A 253 7.93 -17.87 -48.21
C GLY A 253 7.89 -19.29 -48.78
N MET A 254 7.93 -20.32 -47.92
CA MET A 254 7.85 -21.72 -48.34
C MET A 254 6.50 -22.09 -48.97
N VAL A 255 5.38 -21.59 -48.43
CA VAL A 255 4.05 -21.77 -49.04
C VAL A 255 3.98 -21.10 -50.42
N GLY A 256 4.59 -19.92 -50.57
CA GLY A 256 4.71 -19.23 -51.85
C GLY A 256 5.52 -20.02 -52.89
N VAL A 257 6.64 -20.62 -52.48
CA VAL A 257 7.48 -21.47 -53.35
C VAL A 257 6.76 -22.77 -53.74
N ALA A 258 6.06 -23.41 -52.80
CA ALA A 258 5.31 -24.63 -53.06
C ALA A 258 4.20 -24.43 -54.11
N ARG A 259 3.50 -23.28 -54.10
CA ARG A 259 2.47 -22.95 -55.09
C ARG A 259 3.01 -22.76 -56.51
N ARG A 260 4.28 -22.35 -56.66
CA ARG A 260 4.88 -22.11 -57.98
C ARG A 260 5.24 -23.40 -58.72
N LYS A 261 5.30 -24.55 -58.02
CA LYS A 261 5.60 -25.86 -58.61
C LYS A 261 4.38 -26.62 -59.13
N VAL A 262 3.17 -26.06 -59.02
CA VAL A 262 1.91 -26.68 -59.51
C VAL A 262 1.45 -26.07 -60.84
N LYS A 263 2.35 -25.42 -61.58
CA LYS A 263 2.21 -25.08 -63.00
C LYS A 263 3.33 -25.74 -63.78
#